data_AF-A0A1Y1KMK4-F1
#
_entry.id   AF-A0A1Y1KMK4-F1
#
_cell.length_a   1.000
_cell.length_b   1.000
_cell.length_c   1.000
_cell.angle_alpha   90.00
_cell.angle_beta   90.00
_cell.angle_gamma   90.00
#
_symmetry.space_group_name_H-M   'P 1'
#
loop_
_entity.id
_entity.type
_entity.pdbx_description
1 polymer ?
#
loop_
_entity_poly.entity_id
_entity_poly.type
_entity_poly.pdbx_seq_one_letter_code
_entity_poly.pdbx_strand_id
1 'polypeptide(L)'
;DIDLSCALHEEADTKITYHLSKIHMDCNVEIRSSDTDVLVIILGNMNKMDQALKIWMHVGVGASQKYIDVTKLYSNLGEELSRALPGLHAFTGCDYNPAFYGKGKIRPWKLLQKYQNF
;
A
#
# COMPACT_ATOMS: atom_id res chain seq x y z
N ASP A 1 1.42 5.86 -19.58
CA ASP A 1 2.25 5.21 -18.56
C ASP A 1 2.79 6.24 -17.57
N ILE A 2 2.44 6.09 -16.29
CA ILE A 2 3.07 6.88 -15.22
C ILE A 2 4.24 6.03 -14.73
N ASP A 3 5.42 6.34 -15.25
CA ASP A 3 6.67 5.79 -14.76
C ASP A 3 6.83 6.11 -13.27
N LEU A 4 7.18 5.11 -12.46
CA LEU A 4 7.46 5.27 -11.03
C LEU A 4 8.88 5.83 -10.78
N SER A 5 9.66 6.08 -11.84
CA SER A 5 11.04 6.55 -11.73
C SER A 5 11.14 8.08 -11.59
N CYS A 6 11.98 8.51 -10.65
CA CYS A 6 12.46 9.88 -10.54
C CYS A 6 13.86 9.83 -9.92
N ALA A 7 14.88 10.27 -10.67
CA ALA A 7 16.28 10.11 -10.28
C ALA A 7 16.67 10.87 -9.00
N LEU A 8 15.92 11.93 -8.66
CA LEU A 8 16.13 12.76 -7.47
C LEU A 8 15.23 12.39 -6.29
N HIS A 9 14.34 11.41 -6.47
CA HIS A 9 13.41 11.01 -5.42
C HIS A 9 14.14 10.19 -4.36
N GLU A 10 14.07 10.61 -3.09
CA GLU A 10 14.84 10.00 -2.00
C GLU A 10 14.05 9.07 -1.09
N GLU A 11 12.73 9.29 -0.96
CA GLU A 11 11.86 8.66 0.04
C GLU A 11 11.83 7.12 -0.06
N ALA A 12 11.95 6.46 1.09
CA ALA A 12 12.17 5.01 1.15
C ALA A 12 10.91 4.20 0.80
N ASP A 13 9.74 4.61 1.27
CA ASP A 13 8.47 3.87 1.13
C ASP A 13 8.06 3.63 -0.33
N THR A 14 8.29 4.65 -1.15
CA THR A 14 8.00 4.76 -2.57
C THR A 14 9.10 4.11 -3.39
N LYS A 15 10.37 4.21 -2.97
CA LYS A 15 11.47 3.44 -3.57
C LYS A 15 11.30 1.93 -3.42
N ILE A 16 10.85 1.44 -2.26
CA ILE A 16 10.54 0.02 -2.06
C ILE A 16 9.52 -0.43 -3.11
N THR A 17 8.44 0.34 -3.29
CA THR A 17 7.41 0.06 -4.29
C THR A 17 7.95 0.10 -5.73
N TYR A 18 8.83 1.06 -6.03
CA TYR A 18 9.53 1.11 -7.32
C TYR A 18 10.36 -0.15 -7.57
N HIS A 19 11.15 -0.59 -6.60
CA HIS A 19 11.97 -1.80 -6.75
C HIS A 19 11.12 -3.05 -7.02
N LEU A 20 9.98 -3.20 -6.36
CA LEU A 20 9.02 -4.29 -6.63
C LEU A 20 8.58 -4.29 -8.09
N SER A 21 8.30 -3.12 -8.67
CA SER A 21 7.87 -3.00 -10.07
C SER A 21 8.93 -3.42 -11.10
N LYS A 22 10.19 -3.56 -10.69
CA LYS A 22 11.31 -3.99 -11.55
C LYS A 22 11.62 -5.49 -11.46
N ILE A 23 10.88 -6.23 -10.63
CA ILE A 23 11.03 -7.67 -10.49
C ILE A 23 10.09 -8.35 -11.49
N HIS A 24 10.66 -9.02 -12.49
CA HIS A 24 9.94 -9.70 -13.57
C HIS A 24 10.19 -11.23 -13.54
N MET A 25 10.10 -11.81 -12.35
CA MET A 25 10.29 -13.24 -12.13
C MET A 25 9.30 -13.75 -11.08
N ASP A 26 8.91 -15.02 -11.19
CA ASP A 26 8.10 -15.70 -10.16
C ASP A 26 8.95 -15.91 -8.91
N CYS A 27 8.79 -15.03 -7.93
CA CYS A 27 9.47 -15.12 -6.66
C CYS A 27 8.61 -14.58 -5.51
N ASN A 28 9.03 -14.90 -4.29
CA ASN A 28 8.47 -14.32 -3.08
C ASN A 28 9.38 -13.20 -2.60
N VAL A 29 8.80 -12.03 -2.36
CA VAL A 29 9.50 -10.88 -1.78
C VAL A 29 8.91 -10.59 -0.41
N GLU A 30 9.77 -10.60 0.61
CA GLU A 30 9.43 -10.17 1.95
C GLU A 30 9.95 -8.75 2.19
N ILE A 31 9.07 -7.87 2.66
CA ILE A 31 9.38 -6.49 3.00
C ILE A 31 9.26 -6.36 4.51
N ARG A 32 10.37 -6.01 5.17
CA ARG A 32 10.37 -5.78 6.61
C ARG A 32 10.17 -4.31 6.92
N SER A 33 8.96 -3.95 7.34
CA SER A 33 8.63 -2.60 7.79
C SER A 33 7.43 -2.66 8.73
N SER A 34 7.38 -1.76 9.71
CA SER A 34 6.19 -1.57 10.57
C SER A 34 5.34 -0.38 10.14
N ASP A 35 5.79 0.32 9.09
CA ASP A 35 5.18 1.54 8.59
C ASP A 35 3.95 1.21 7.73
N THR A 36 2.83 1.85 8.00
CA THR A 36 1.58 1.63 7.26
C THR A 36 1.62 2.28 5.88
N ASP A 37 2.43 3.32 5.69
CA ASP A 37 2.52 4.07 4.44
C ASP A 37 3.08 3.16 3.34
N VAL A 38 4.10 2.36 3.67
CA VAL A 38 4.67 1.32 2.79
C VAL A 38 3.58 0.36 2.29
N LEU A 39 2.75 -0.17 3.19
CA LEU A 39 1.68 -1.11 2.82
C LEU A 39 0.67 -0.47 1.86
N VAL A 40 0.23 0.75 2.18
CA VAL A 40 -0.79 1.47 1.41
C VAL A 40 -0.27 1.84 0.02
N ILE A 41 0.99 2.29 -0.08
CA ILE A 41 1.63 2.65 -1.36
C ILE A 41 1.79 1.41 -2.24
N ILE A 42 2.22 0.27 -1.67
CA ILE A 42 2.32 -1.00 -2.40
C ILE A 42 0.95 -1.40 -2.95
N LEU A 43 -0.08 -1.49 -2.09
CA LEU A 43 -1.44 -1.86 -2.50
C LEU A 43 -1.95 -0.96 -3.63
N GLY A 44 -1.76 0.35 -3.52
CA GLY A 44 -2.17 1.31 -4.54
C GLY A 44 -1.47 1.19 -5.89
N ASN A 45 -0.32 0.49 -5.94
CA ASN A 45 0.48 0.30 -7.15
C ASN A 45 0.65 -1.17 -7.56
N MET A 46 -0.08 -2.10 -6.94
CA MET A 46 0.00 -3.54 -7.25
C MET A 46 -0.28 -3.85 -8.73
N ASN A 47 -1.12 -3.05 -9.41
CA ASN A 47 -1.40 -3.20 -10.84
C ASN A 47 -0.20 -2.91 -11.75
N LYS A 48 0.89 -2.34 -11.20
CA LYS A 48 2.16 -2.10 -11.90
C LYS A 48 3.20 -3.18 -11.61
N MET A 49 2.84 -4.21 -10.84
CA MET A 49 3.74 -5.30 -10.46
C MET A 49 3.48 -6.52 -11.34
N ASP A 50 4.49 -7.37 -11.46
CA ASP A 50 4.34 -8.64 -12.16
C ASP A 50 3.31 -9.53 -11.44
N GLN A 51 2.39 -10.14 -12.18
CA GLN A 51 1.33 -10.99 -11.61
C GLN A 51 1.88 -12.26 -10.93
N ALA A 52 3.07 -12.72 -11.33
CA ALA A 52 3.72 -13.86 -10.71
C ALA A 52 4.41 -13.50 -9.37
N LEU A 53 4.57 -12.21 -9.07
CA LEU A 53 5.24 -11.74 -7.86
C LEU A 53 4.36 -11.92 -6.62
N LYS A 54 4.90 -12.60 -5.60
CA LYS A 54 4.22 -12.79 -4.31
C LYS A 54 4.85 -11.90 -3.26
N ILE A 55 4.07 -10.96 -2.73
CA ILE A 55 4.58 -9.91 -1.85
C ILE A 55 4.05 -10.13 -0.44
N TRP A 56 4.98 -10.16 0.50
CA TRP A 56 4.75 -10.33 1.92
C TRP A 56 5.30 -9.13 2.67
N MET A 57 4.60 -8.71 3.71
CA MET A 57 5.08 -7.70 4.62
C MET A 57 5.26 -8.29 6.01
N HIS A 58 6.47 -8.19 6.55
CA HIS A 58 6.80 -8.61 7.90
C HIS A 58 6.80 -7.37 8.80
N VAL A 59 5.80 -7.31 9.68
CA VAL A 59 5.55 -6.19 10.58
C VAL A 59 5.83 -6.58 12.04
N GLY A 60 6.10 -5.59 12.88
CA GLY A 60 6.28 -5.77 14.33
C GLY A 60 7.66 -6.27 14.74
N VAL A 61 7.86 -6.38 16.06
CA VAL A 61 9.13 -6.78 16.67
C VAL A 61 8.91 -7.77 17.82
N GLY A 62 9.87 -8.66 18.06
CA GLY A 62 9.81 -9.66 19.12
C GLY A 62 8.56 -10.55 19.01
N ALA A 63 7.83 -10.72 20.12
CA ALA A 63 6.62 -11.55 20.14
C ALA A 63 5.43 -10.99 19.32
N SER A 64 5.52 -9.76 18.82
CA SER A 64 4.45 -9.10 18.05
C SER A 64 4.59 -9.25 16.53
N GLN A 65 5.59 -10.01 16.06
CA GLN A 65 5.86 -10.21 14.64
C GLN A 65 4.68 -10.87 13.91
N LYS A 66 4.34 -10.34 12.74
CA LYS A 66 3.28 -10.84 11.87
C LYS A 66 3.70 -10.75 10.41
N TYR A 67 3.20 -11.67 9.61
CA TYR A 67 3.32 -11.65 8.17
C TYR A 67 1.97 -11.31 7.55
N ILE A 68 1.96 -10.32 6.68
CA ILE A 68 0.80 -9.88 5.91
C ILE A 68 1.04 -10.32 4.46
N ASP A 69 0.13 -11.14 3.94
CA ASP A 69 0.10 -11.49 2.52
C ASP A 69 -0.51 -10.32 1.74
N VAL A 70 0.36 -9.50 1.15
CA VAL A 70 -0.06 -8.28 0.44
C VAL A 70 -0.72 -8.63 -0.89
N THR A 71 -0.23 -9.67 -1.58
CA THR A 71 -0.82 -10.17 -2.83
C THR A 71 -2.26 -10.66 -2.61
N LYS A 72 -2.50 -11.43 -1.54
CA LYS A 72 -3.86 -11.88 -1.18
C LYS A 72 -4.74 -10.73 -0.74
N LEU A 73 -4.19 -9.76 0.02
CA LEU A 73 -4.93 -8.58 0.43
C LEU A 73 -5.40 -7.76 -0.78
N TYR A 74 -4.51 -7.52 -1.75
CA TYR A 74 -4.86 -6.88 -3.02
C TYR A 74 -5.97 -7.64 -3.76
N SER A 75 -5.85 -8.96 -3.86
CA SER A 75 -6.85 -9.81 -4.52
C SER A 75 -8.24 -9.71 -3.87
N ASN A 76 -8.30 -9.58 -2.54
CA ASN A 76 -9.56 -9.42 -1.80
C ASN A 76 -10.16 -8.02 -1.94
N LEU A 77 -9.32 -6.99 -2.06
CA LEU A 77 -9.74 -5.59 -2.18
C LEU A 77 -10.18 -5.26 -3.61
N GLY A 78 -9.52 -5.82 -4.61
CA GLY A 78 -9.68 -5.46 -6.01
C GLY A 78 -8.93 -4.17 -6.37
N GLU A 79 -8.68 -3.98 -7.67
CA GLU A 79 -7.84 -2.89 -8.17
C GLU A 79 -8.37 -1.50 -7.76
N GLU A 80 -9.67 -1.23 -7.94
CA GLU A 80 -10.26 0.09 -7.71
C GLU A 80 -10.10 0.54 -6.25
N LEU A 81 -10.47 -0.32 -5.30
CA LEU A 81 -10.32 0.00 -3.87
C LEU A 81 -8.86 0.15 -3.48
N SER A 82 -7.98 -0.74 -3.95
CA SER A 82 -6.56 -0.66 -3.67
C SER A 82 -5.94 0.64 -4.17
N ARG A 83 -6.28 1.07 -5.39
CA ARG A 83 -5.83 2.35 -5.97
C ARG A 83 -6.35 3.58 -5.19
N ALA A 84 -7.50 3.47 -4.53
CA ALA A 84 -8.05 4.56 -3.72
C ALA A 84 -7.44 4.64 -2.31
N LEU A 85 -6.76 3.59 -1.82
CA LEU A 85 -6.20 3.56 -0.46
C LEU A 85 -5.20 4.68 -0.16
N PRO A 86 -4.24 5.05 -1.05
CA PRO A 86 -3.33 6.17 -0.78
C PRO A 86 -4.08 7.48 -0.53
N GLY A 87 -5.12 7.76 -1.32
CA GLY A 87 -5.96 8.94 -1.12
C GLY A 87 -6.72 8.88 0.21
N LEU A 88 -7.35 7.74 0.52
CA LEU A 88 -8.04 7.54 1.79
C LEU A 88 -7.10 7.72 3.00
N HIS A 89 -5.89 7.19 2.92
CA HIS A 89 -4.90 7.26 3.99
C HIS A 89 -4.38 8.68 4.20
N ALA A 90 -4.14 9.44 3.12
CA ALA A 90 -3.78 10.86 3.19
C ALA A 90 -4.83 11.71 3.94
N PHE A 91 -6.12 11.36 3.83
CA PHE A 91 -7.19 12.06 4.57
C PHE A 91 -7.37 11.59 6.02
N THR A 92 -7.02 10.35 6.34
CA THR A 92 -7.50 9.69 7.58
C THR A 92 -6.41 9.21 8.52
N GLY A 93 -5.14 9.28 8.15
CA GLY A 93 -4.07 8.87 9.04
C GLY A 93 -2.67 8.98 8.48
N CYS A 94 -2.42 9.97 7.60
CA CYS A 94 -1.10 10.52 7.40
C CYS A 94 -0.82 11.51 8.55
N ASP A 95 0.42 11.61 9.00
CA ASP A 95 0.84 12.19 10.30
C ASP A 95 0.39 13.63 10.57
N TYR A 96 -0.12 14.36 9.58
CA TYR A 96 -0.63 15.72 9.78
C TYR A 96 -1.80 16.07 8.85
N ASN A 97 -3.04 15.87 9.31
CA ASN A 97 -4.23 16.46 8.69
C ASN A 97 -5.23 16.99 9.74
N PRO A 98 -5.11 18.27 10.18
CA PRO A 98 -5.93 18.82 11.25
C PRO A 98 -7.42 18.89 10.89
N ALA A 99 -7.78 18.92 9.61
CA ALA A 99 -9.18 18.99 9.16
C ALA A 99 -10.00 17.74 9.51
N PHE A 100 -9.34 16.60 9.74
CA PHE A 100 -9.97 15.32 10.08
C PHE A 100 -9.65 14.87 11.51
N TYR A 101 -9.25 15.79 12.39
CA TYR A 101 -9.02 15.50 13.80
C TYR A 101 -10.26 14.83 14.44
N GLY A 102 -10.04 13.71 15.14
CA GLY A 102 -11.11 12.93 15.77
C GLY A 102 -11.98 12.11 14.80
N LYS A 103 -11.63 12.02 13.51
CA LYS A 103 -12.31 11.14 12.54
C LYS A 103 -11.46 9.89 12.27
N GLY A 104 -11.88 8.75 12.81
CA GLY A 104 -11.22 7.47 12.56
C GLY A 104 -11.46 6.91 11.16
N LYS A 105 -10.62 5.95 10.73
CA LYS A 105 -10.59 5.38 9.38
C LYS A 105 -11.84 4.60 8.97
N ILE A 106 -12.64 4.11 9.93
CA ILE A 106 -13.79 3.22 9.69
C ILE A 106 -14.88 3.89 8.84
N ARG A 107 -15.26 5.13 9.16
CA ARG A 107 -16.35 5.82 8.44
C ARG A 107 -15.94 6.19 7.01
N PRO A 108 -14.78 6.82 6.78
CA PRO A 108 -14.26 7.05 5.43
C PRO A 108 -14.12 5.76 4.61
N TRP A 109 -13.63 4.67 5.22
CA TRP A 109 -13.57 3.36 4.57
C TRP A 109 -14.95 2.87 4.09
N LYS A 110 -15.96 2.90 4.97
CA LYS A 110 -17.33 2.52 4.59
C LYS A 110 -17.91 3.40 3.48
N LEU A 111 -17.58 4.69 3.47
CA LEU A 111 -17.98 5.60 2.40
C LEU A 111 -17.29 5.23 1.08
N LEU A 112 -15.99 4.96 1.11
CA LEU A 112 -15.24 4.53 -0.06
C LEU A 112 -15.81 3.22 -0.65
N GLN A 113 -16.11 2.23 0.20
CA GLN A 113 -16.73 0.98 -0.24
C GLN A 113 -18.14 1.17 -0.81
N LYS A 114 -18.88 2.19 -0.37
CA LYS A 114 -20.25 2.46 -0.84
C LYS A 114 -20.26 3.15 -2.21
N TYR A 115 -19.25 3.97 -2.51
CA TYR A 115 -19.18 4.79 -3.72
C TYR A 115 -17.98 4.37 -4.57
N GLN A 116 -18.00 3.14 -5.09
CA GLN A 116 -16.88 2.57 -5.88
C GLN A 116 -16.79 3.12 -7.30
N ASN A 117 -17.85 3.75 -7.82
CA ASN A 117 -17.85 4.39 -9.13
C ASN A 117 -17.34 5.84 -9.03
N PHE A 118 -16.04 6.05 -9.20
CA PHE A 118 -15.43 7.37 -9.40
C PHE A 118 -15.21 7.64 -10.89
#